data_AF-A0A0D5ZF26-F1
#
_entry.id   AF-A0A0D5ZF26-F1
#
_cell.length_a   1.000
_cell.length_b   1.000
_cell.length_c   1.000
_cell.angle_alpha   90.00
_cell.angle_beta   90.00
_cell.angle_gamma   90.00
#
_symmetry.space_group_name_H-M   'P 1'
#
loop_
_entity.id
_entity.type
_entity.pdbx_description
1 polymer ?
#
loop_
_entity_poly.entity_id
_entity_poly.type
_entity_poly.pdbx_seq_one_letter_code
_entity_poly.pdbx_strand_id
1 'polypeptide(L)'
;MQIAREERERARILWLVKESEWQSAKHIAARYQELYHEEMSVQKVKNILQLFIDEGLIRAKSTRQRNFARNVYSRNEPTLISEEKL
;
A
#
# COMPACT_ATOMS: atom_id res chain seq x y z
N MET A 1 1.05 -25.16 -0.90
CA MET A 1 1.57 -23.92 -1.55
C MET A 1 1.17 -22.71 -0.72
N GLN A 2 2.02 -22.26 0.22
CA GLN A 2 1.77 -21.03 1.00
C GLN A 2 2.30 -19.77 0.29
N ILE A 3 3.40 -19.91 -0.44
CA ILE A 3 4.09 -18.83 -1.17
C ILE A 3 3.12 -18.14 -2.16
N ALA A 4 2.42 -18.91 -2.98
CA ALA A 4 1.48 -18.38 -3.98
C ALA A 4 0.31 -17.59 -3.38
N ARG A 5 -0.07 -17.85 -2.12
CA ARG A 5 -1.12 -17.08 -1.44
C ARG A 5 -0.59 -15.72 -0.98
N GLU A 6 0.60 -15.70 -0.38
CA GLU A 6 1.21 -14.46 0.09
C GLU A 6 1.55 -13.50 -1.05
N GLU A 7 2.08 -14.01 -2.16
CA GLU A 7 2.36 -13.21 -3.35
C GLU A 7 1.09 -12.56 -3.91
N ARG A 8 -0.01 -13.31 -3.94
CA ARG A 8 -1.31 -12.80 -4.37
C ARG A 8 -1.82 -11.69 -3.45
N GLU A 9 -1.71 -11.88 -2.14
CA GLU A 9 -2.10 -10.86 -1.15
C GLU A 9 -1.27 -9.59 -1.32
N ARG A 10 0.05 -9.71 -1.50
CA ARG A 10 0.94 -8.57 -1.76
C ARG A 10 0.52 -7.83 -3.04
N ALA A 11 0.36 -8.54 -4.16
CA ALA A 11 -0.02 -7.94 -5.43
C ALA A 11 -1.37 -7.19 -5.33
N ARG A 12 -2.35 -7.78 -4.65
CA ARG A 12 -3.67 -7.17 -4.41
C ARG A 12 -3.55 -5.91 -3.55
N ILE A 13 -2.78 -5.94 -2.46
CA ILE A 13 -2.57 -4.76 -1.61
C ILE A 13 -1.88 -3.64 -2.39
N LEU A 14 -0.85 -3.95 -3.18
CA LEU A 14 -0.16 -2.97 -4.02
C LEU A 14 -1.13 -2.31 -5.02
N TRP A 15 -2.03 -3.10 -5.63
CA TRP A 15 -3.06 -2.59 -6.53
C TRP A 15 -4.07 -1.66 -5.83
N LEU A 16 -4.40 -1.93 -4.57
CA LEU A 16 -5.31 -1.09 -3.78
C LEU A 16 -4.71 0.25 -3.36
N VAL A 17 -3.39 0.35 -3.28
CA VAL A 17 -2.72 1.63 -3.01
C VAL A 17 -2.78 2.47 -4.28
N LYS A 18 -3.65 3.49 -4.25
CA LYS A 18 -3.85 4.37 -5.40
C LYS A 18 -2.72 5.38 -5.57
N GLU A 19 -2.51 5.77 -6.82
CA GLU A 19 -1.69 6.92 -7.19
C GLU A 19 -2.36 8.21 -6.73
N SER A 20 -1.56 9.16 -6.25
CA SER A 20 -1.97 10.53 -5.90
C SER A 20 -3.06 10.67 -4.83
N GLU A 21 -3.49 9.57 -4.20
CA GLU A 21 -4.41 9.54 -3.06
C GLU A 21 -3.69 8.99 -1.82
N TRP A 22 -3.89 9.64 -0.67
CA TRP A 22 -3.30 9.21 0.60
C TRP A 22 -4.30 8.40 1.41
N GLN A 23 -4.01 7.12 1.63
CA GLN A 23 -4.94 6.18 2.25
C GLN A 23 -4.36 5.58 3.53
N SER A 24 -5.19 5.39 4.55
CA SER A 24 -4.75 4.68 5.76
C SER A 24 -4.75 3.16 5.55
N ALA A 25 -3.93 2.43 6.30
CA ALA A 25 -3.95 0.95 6.28
C ALA A 25 -5.35 0.37 6.61
N LYS A 26 -6.14 1.07 7.44
CA LYS A 26 -7.53 0.67 7.73
C LYS A 26 -8.41 0.77 6.49
N HIS A 27 -8.26 1.85 5.71
CA HIS A 27 -9.02 2.02 4.47
C HIS A 27 -8.67 0.94 3.45
N ILE A 28 -7.37 0.64 3.28
CA ILE A 28 -6.90 -0.41 2.37
C ILE A 28 -7.44 -1.79 2.80
N ALA A 29 -7.42 -2.11 4.09
CA ALA A 29 -7.98 -3.36 4.61
C ALA A 29 -9.49 -3.50 4.33
N ALA A 30 -10.26 -2.41 4.52
CA ALA A 30 -11.69 -2.40 4.21
C ALA A 30 -11.95 -2.63 2.71
N ARG A 31 -11.19 -1.94 1.84
CA ARG A 31 -11.27 -2.13 0.38
C ARG A 31 -10.87 -3.55 -0.06
N TYR A 32 -9.91 -4.16 0.62
CA TYR A 32 -9.52 -5.56 0.35
C TYR A 32 -10.68 -6.51 0.64
N GLN A 33 -11.34 -6.37 1.78
CA GLN A 33 -12.51 -7.19 2.12
C GLN A 33 -13.67 -6.98 1.16
N GLU A 34 -13.95 -5.72 0.79
CA GLU A 34 -15.03 -5.39 -0.15
C GLU A 34 -14.81 -6.01 -1.54
N LEU A 35 -13.57 -6.05 -2.04
CA LEU A 35 -13.28 -6.49 -3.41
C LEU A 35 -12.95 -7.98 -3.53
N TYR A 36 -12.35 -8.57 -2.50
CA TYR A 36 -11.89 -9.96 -2.54
C TYR A 36 -12.68 -10.89 -1.61
N HIS A 37 -13.65 -10.37 -0.84
CA HIS A 37 -14.46 -11.12 0.12
C HIS A 37 -13.63 -11.92 1.14
N GLU A 38 -12.42 -11.44 1.43
CA GLU A 38 -11.44 -12.06 2.32
C GLU A 38 -11.07 -11.05 3.41
N GLU A 39 -11.11 -11.47 4.68
CA GLU A 39 -10.69 -10.61 5.78
C GLU A 39 -9.17 -10.58 5.91
N MET A 40 -8.63 -9.37 6.09
CA MET A 40 -7.21 -9.16 6.37
C MET A 40 -7.05 -8.20 7.54
N SER A 41 -6.25 -8.59 8.53
CA SER A 41 -6.00 -7.72 9.68
C SER A 41 -5.24 -6.47 9.26
N VAL A 42 -5.56 -5.33 9.90
CA VAL A 42 -4.86 -4.07 9.64
C VAL A 42 -3.36 -4.20 9.91
N GLN A 43 -2.95 -5.04 10.87
CA GLN A 43 -1.53 -5.30 11.14
C GLN A 43 -0.85 -6.03 9.97
N LYS A 44 -1.50 -7.03 9.37
CA LYS A 44 -0.97 -7.71 8.18
C LYS A 44 -0.83 -6.74 7.00
N VAL A 45 -1.82 -5.89 6.78
CA VAL A 45 -1.76 -4.83 5.77
C VAL A 45 -0.58 -3.89 6.04
N LYS A 46 -0.37 -3.44 7.28
CA LYS A 46 0.80 -2.61 7.63
C LYS A 46 2.13 -3.30 7.34
N ASN A 47 2.25 -4.59 7.65
CA ASN A 47 3.47 -5.35 7.38
C ASN A 47 3.76 -5.40 5.87
N ILE A 48 2.73 -5.67 5.04
CA ILE A 48 2.87 -5.66 3.58
C ILE A 48 3.25 -4.27 3.05
N LEU A 49 2.60 -3.22 3.56
CA LEU A 49 2.91 -1.84 3.16
C LEU A 49 4.34 -1.45 3.56
N GLN A 50 4.85 -1.93 4.69
CA GLN A 50 6.23 -1.69 5.09
C GLN A 50 7.22 -2.29 4.08
N LEU A 51 6.98 -3.53 3.63
CA LEU A 51 7.81 -4.15 2.59
C LEU A 51 7.84 -3.31 1.30
N PHE A 52 6.69 -2.78 0.88
CA PHE A 52 6.63 -1.92 -0.31
C PHE A 52 7.31 -0.56 -0.14
N ILE A 53 7.42 -0.05 1.09
CA ILE A 53 8.20 1.15 1.37
C ILE A 53 9.69 0.82 1.27
N ASP A 54 10.11 -0.30 1.85
CA ASP A 54 11.50 -0.75 1.83
C ASP A 54 11.97 -1.07 0.39
N GLU A 55 11.06 -1.57 -0.46
CA GLU A 55 11.26 -1.79 -1.90
C GLU A 55 11.11 -0.51 -2.76
N GLY A 56 10.70 0.62 -2.17
CA GLY A 56 10.53 1.88 -2.89
C GLY A 56 9.34 1.91 -3.87
N LEU A 57 8.32 1.07 -3.67
CA LEU A 57 7.11 1.02 -4.51
C LEU A 57 6.04 2.03 -4.09
N ILE A 58 5.99 2.37 -2.79
CA ILE A 58 5.02 3.31 -2.23
C ILE A 58 5.69 4.29 -1.28
N ARG A 59 5.01 5.40 -1.00
CA ARG A 59 5.39 6.39 0.01
C ARG A 59 4.47 6.30 1.22
N ALA A 60 5.03 6.58 2.39
CA ALA A 60 4.28 6.82 3.61
C ALA A 60 4.52 8.24 4.13
N LYS A 61 3.47 8.85 4.70
CA LYS A 61 3.60 10.08 5.49
C LYS A 61 2.80 9.96 6.78
N SER A 62 3.33 10.53 7.86
CA SER A 62 2.62 10.61 9.13
C SER A 62 1.55 11.70 9.07
N THR A 63 0.31 11.39 9.43
CA THR A 63 -0.71 12.40 9.70
C THR A 63 -0.57 12.90 11.15
N ARG A 64 -0.19 14.16 11.34
CA ARG A 64 -0.15 14.78 12.68
C ARG A 64 -1.57 15.16 13.10
N GLN A 65 -2.26 14.29 13.82
CA GLN A 65 -3.40 14.68 14.65
C GLN A 65 -3.19 14.16 16.06
N ARG A 66 -2.81 15.09 16.93
CA ARG A 66 -2.88 15.18 18.41
C ARG A 66 -2.75 13.95 19.32
N ASN A 67 -2.76 12.69 18.90
CA ASN A 67 -2.47 11.56 19.81
C ASN A 67 -1.97 10.23 19.22
N PHE A 68 -1.96 9.96 17.91
CA PHE A 68 -1.26 8.76 17.39
C PHE A 68 -0.83 9.02 15.95
N ALA A 69 0.47 8.84 15.65
CA ALA A 69 0.97 8.93 14.28
C ALA A 69 0.28 7.87 13.42
N ARG A 70 -0.74 8.28 12.66
CA ARG A 70 -1.38 7.42 11.66
C ARG A 70 -0.66 7.66 10.34
N ASN A 71 0.08 6.66 9.89
CA ASN A 71 0.67 6.68 8.55
C ASN A 71 -0.44 6.54 7.51
N VAL A 72 -0.34 7.37 6.48
CA VAL A 72 -1.09 7.23 5.23
C VAL A 72 -0.11 6.92 4.12
N TYR A 73 -0.59 6.17 3.13
CA TYR A 73 0.21 5.55 2.09
C TYR A 73 -0.31 6.01 0.72
N SER A 74 0.58 6.17 -0.24
CA SER A 74 0.26 6.52 -1.62
C SER A 74 1.28 5.85 -2.54
N ARG A 75 0.86 5.45 -3.73
CA ARG A 75 1.77 4.83 -4.69
C ARG A 75 2.76 5.86 -5.23
N ASN A 76 3.97 5.42 -5.57
CA ASN A 76 4.86 6.26 -6.34
C ASN A 76 4.24 6.51 -7.71
N GLU A 77 4.25 7.77 -8.16
CA GLU A 77 3.98 8.02 -9.58
C GLU A 77 5.04 7.22 -10.35
N PRO A 78 4.64 6.48 -11.40
CA PRO A 78 5.62 5.94 -12.31
C PRO A 78 6.43 7.14 -12.77
N THR A 79 7.69 7.19 -12.35
CA THR A 79 8.62 8.19 -12.86
C THR A 79 8.73 7.81 -14.32
N LEU A 80 7.97 8.49 -15.18
CA LEU A 80 8.21 8.48 -16.61
C LEU A 80 9.65 8.97 -16.69
N ILE A 81 10.57 8.03 -16.86
CA ILE A 81 11.93 8.34 -17.24
C ILE A 81 11.73 9.06 -18.56
N SER A 82 11.75 10.38 -18.51
CA SER A 82 11.84 11.22 -19.69
C SER A 82 13.06 10.69 -20.41
N GLU A 83 12.85 9.94 -21.51
CA GLU A 83 13.94 9.56 -22.39
C GLU A 83 14.69 10.85 -22.72
N GLU A 84 15.92 10.91 -22.24
CA GLU A 84 16.84 11.99 -22.53
C GLU A 84 16.84 12.19 -24.04
N LYS A 85 16.51 13.42 -24.46
CA LYS A 85 16.74 13.88 -25.82
C LYS A 85 18.21 13.64 -26.17
N LEU A 86 18.47 12.65 -27.01
CA LEU A 86 19.67 12.54 -27.83
C LEU A 86 19.39 13.13 -29.20
#